data_AF-A0A0W0RQ92-F1
#
_entry.id   AF-A0A0W0RQ92-F1
#
_cell.length_a   1.000
_cell.length_b   1.000
_cell.length_c   1.000
_cell.angle_alpha   90.00
_cell.angle_beta   90.00
_cell.angle_gamma   90.00
#
_symmetry.space_group_name_H-M   'P 1'
#
loop_
_entity.id
_entity.type
_entity.pdbx_description
1 polymer ?
#
loop_
_entity_poly.entity_id
_entity_poly.type
_entity_poly.pdbx_seq_one_letter_code
_entity_poly.pdbx_strand_id
1 'polypeptide(L)'
;MIKREQEMLEQLAKAFTDELSKTARIDLVFSSLFELDKIQKGQTAELSKAQLIEINSDVVTQIVLKQIAAAAETDNADIKAIRSILTQIIRGPESFGLSGKMRSFFLPFIETFIASKNEVMDHETDLVLLYQRDWMTRKVLSIQDLGANAEDAQIFVDALRIGNYAITSKFARWVTQKYSDVTLNPERNFIGAEDIFPLVAYELAQTDICAADIAAIMYMYDHTTEDNQYTASLMFSGVQTSLNRQSALQRAHKEDSPSQILMRMRTEHNVFLKKENPVRSLIKEGLSYDPEIDSVDLREYYKQNQITAFAKRNRDSITTNLIVLNIKRASPEEVNTLLAIKKHIIQYMNYTEANPPEKPQQTYINRLKAAEGMLEILQKGGTIKDDIIPGIKAQASIIANNKPGLRELGFLGWLHSLTDHHKPQTCIETSETLKAINSIVASNVGELPKENLIKQMNHNPPPSDKLSNTHTIQYR
;
A
#
# COMPACT_ATOMS: atom_id res chain seq x y z
N MET A 1 -31.94 5.65 4.45
CA MET A 1 -30.93 4.60 4.69
C MET A 1 -31.52 3.28 4.23
N ILE A 2 -30.73 2.40 3.63
CA ILE A 2 -31.14 1.05 3.23
C ILE A 2 -30.75 0.01 4.28
N LYS A 3 -31.39 -1.15 4.26
CA LYS A 3 -31.13 -2.26 5.21
C LYS A 3 -29.66 -2.65 5.27
N ARG A 4 -28.97 -2.68 4.12
CA ARG A 4 -27.53 -3.00 4.09
C ARG A 4 -26.66 -2.00 4.86
N GLU A 5 -26.99 -0.71 4.82
CA GLU A 5 -26.27 0.31 5.58
C GLU A 5 -26.47 0.09 7.08
N GLN A 6 -27.68 -0.27 7.52
CA GLN A 6 -27.93 -0.68 8.91
C GLN A 6 -27.08 -1.87 9.31
N GLU A 7 -27.04 -2.93 8.50
CA GLU A 7 -26.23 -4.12 8.79
C GLU A 7 -24.75 -3.76 9.02
N MET A 8 -24.20 -2.83 8.23
CA MET A 8 -22.81 -2.38 8.39
C MET A 8 -22.61 -1.52 9.63
N LEU A 9 -23.56 -0.64 9.95
CA LEU A 9 -23.50 0.15 11.20
C LEU A 9 -23.63 -0.74 12.45
N GLU A 10 -24.45 -1.79 12.40
CA GLU A 10 -24.56 -2.80 13.45
C GLU A 10 -23.27 -3.61 13.60
N GLN A 11 -22.61 -3.96 12.48
CA GLN A 11 -21.29 -4.62 12.52
C GLN A 11 -20.21 -3.73 13.13
N LEU A 12 -20.22 -2.42 12.85
CA LEU A 12 -19.34 -1.46 13.50
C LEU A 12 -19.60 -1.42 15.00
N ALA A 13 -20.86 -1.34 15.42
CA ALA A 13 -21.20 -1.34 16.85
C ALA A 13 -20.79 -2.64 17.56
N LYS A 14 -20.97 -3.80 16.90
CA LYS A 14 -20.55 -5.12 17.40
C LYS A 14 -19.05 -5.18 17.71
N ALA A 15 -18.23 -4.46 16.95
CA ALA A 15 -16.79 -4.38 17.20
C ALA A 15 -16.44 -3.75 18.57
N PHE A 16 -17.40 -3.09 19.23
CA PHE A 16 -17.24 -2.47 20.56
C PHE A 16 -17.87 -3.28 21.71
N THR A 17 -18.76 -4.24 21.46
CA THR A 17 -19.58 -4.86 22.52
C THR A 17 -19.28 -6.33 22.79
N ASP A 18 -18.85 -7.09 21.80
CA ASP A 18 -18.79 -8.56 21.90
C ASP A 18 -17.43 -9.05 22.40
N GLU A 19 -17.34 -10.30 22.89
CA GLU A 19 -16.07 -11.00 23.17
C GLU A 19 -15.39 -11.42 21.85
N LEU A 20 -14.92 -10.43 21.10
CA LEU A 20 -14.16 -10.63 19.87
C LEU A 20 -12.67 -10.43 20.12
N SER A 21 -11.86 -11.23 19.42
CA SER A 21 -10.41 -10.99 19.33
C SER A 21 -10.12 -9.66 18.63
N LYS A 22 -8.96 -9.05 18.93
CA LYS A 22 -8.49 -7.83 18.27
C LYS A 22 -8.60 -7.90 16.75
N THR A 23 -8.14 -9.00 16.15
CA THR A 23 -8.19 -9.23 14.70
C THR A 23 -9.61 -9.24 14.17
N ALA A 24 -10.54 -9.92 14.85
CA ALA A 24 -11.95 -9.97 14.45
C ALA A 24 -12.62 -8.59 14.51
N ARG A 25 -12.28 -7.77 15.51
CA ARG A 25 -12.78 -6.39 15.60
C ARG A 25 -12.26 -5.53 14.44
N ILE A 26 -10.96 -5.57 14.15
CA ILE A 26 -10.34 -4.84 13.03
C ILE A 26 -10.98 -5.26 11.71
N ASP A 27 -11.19 -6.57 11.53
CA ASP A 27 -11.80 -7.13 10.33
C ASP A 27 -13.23 -6.58 10.11
N LEU A 28 -14.06 -6.54 11.16
CA LEU A 28 -15.40 -5.96 11.11
C LEU A 28 -15.38 -4.47 10.77
N VAL A 29 -14.47 -3.71 11.37
CA VAL A 29 -14.38 -2.27 11.16
C VAL A 29 -14.06 -1.96 9.70
N PHE A 30 -12.95 -2.48 9.18
CA PHE A 30 -12.57 -2.16 7.80
C PHE A 30 -13.56 -2.74 6.78
N SER A 31 -14.08 -3.96 6.97
CA SER A 31 -15.07 -4.51 6.03
C SER A 31 -16.34 -3.66 5.96
N SER A 32 -16.82 -3.21 7.13
CA SER A 32 -18.03 -2.38 7.19
C SER A 32 -17.81 -1.00 6.56
N LEU A 33 -16.64 -0.39 6.81
CA LEU A 33 -16.31 0.93 6.26
C LEU A 33 -16.21 0.93 4.74
N PHE A 34 -15.51 -0.05 4.16
CA PHE A 34 -15.39 -0.16 2.71
C PHE A 34 -16.71 -0.52 2.04
N GLU A 35 -17.52 -1.38 2.66
CA GLU A 35 -18.86 -1.70 2.15
C GLU A 35 -19.79 -0.47 2.20
N LEU A 36 -19.77 0.30 3.30
CA LEU A 36 -20.53 1.55 3.39
C LEU A 36 -20.12 2.53 2.30
N ASP A 37 -18.81 2.67 2.04
CA ASP A 37 -18.31 3.57 1.00
C ASP A 37 -18.78 3.16 -0.41
N LYS A 38 -18.84 1.85 -0.71
CA LYS A 38 -19.45 1.36 -1.96
C LYS A 38 -20.90 1.80 -2.11
N ILE A 39 -21.69 1.62 -1.04
CA ILE A 39 -23.10 1.99 -1.03
C ILE A 39 -23.23 3.51 -1.23
N GLN A 40 -22.44 4.32 -0.53
CA GLN A 40 -22.44 5.78 -0.70
C GLN A 40 -22.03 6.20 -2.12
N LYS A 41 -21.11 5.46 -2.76
CA LYS A 41 -20.74 5.65 -4.18
C LYS A 41 -21.86 5.27 -5.16
N GLY A 42 -22.94 4.63 -4.69
CA GLY A 42 -24.05 4.15 -5.51
C GLY A 42 -23.79 2.78 -6.12
N GLN A 43 -22.80 2.04 -5.64
CA GLN A 43 -22.45 0.70 -6.13
C GLN A 43 -23.37 -0.36 -5.50
N THR A 44 -24.65 -0.32 -5.88
CA THR A 44 -25.70 -1.17 -5.29
C THR A 44 -26.14 -2.32 -6.21
N ALA A 45 -25.51 -2.48 -7.38
CA ALA A 45 -25.90 -3.45 -8.41
C ALA A 45 -25.85 -4.92 -7.93
N GLU A 46 -24.97 -5.23 -6.97
CA GLU A 46 -24.80 -6.57 -6.40
C GLU A 46 -25.72 -6.83 -5.19
N LEU A 47 -26.46 -5.82 -4.72
CA LEU A 47 -27.34 -5.94 -3.56
C LEU A 47 -28.65 -6.64 -3.92
N SER A 48 -29.10 -7.52 -3.03
CA SER A 48 -30.41 -8.14 -3.14
C SER A 48 -31.53 -7.13 -2.89
N LYS A 49 -32.74 -7.41 -3.40
CA LYS A 49 -33.95 -6.60 -3.13
C LYS A 49 -34.21 -6.42 -1.62
N ALA A 50 -33.90 -7.43 -0.81
CA ALA A 50 -34.07 -7.36 0.64
C ALA A 50 -33.09 -6.38 1.31
N GLN A 51 -31.89 -6.22 0.75
CA GLN A 51 -30.86 -5.31 1.24
C GLN A 51 -31.11 -3.84 0.86
N LEU A 52 -31.89 -3.62 -0.20
CA LEU A 52 -32.27 -2.29 -0.70
C LEU A 52 -33.51 -1.70 -0.02
N ILE A 53 -34.14 -2.43 0.90
CA ILE A 53 -35.32 -1.94 1.64
C ILE A 53 -34.94 -0.67 2.41
N GLU A 54 -35.71 0.40 2.22
CA GLU A 54 -35.56 1.63 2.99
C GLU A 54 -36.01 1.43 4.43
N ILE A 55 -35.24 2.01 5.33
CA ILE A 55 -35.42 1.93 6.77
C ILE A 55 -35.23 3.31 7.40
N ASN A 56 -35.79 3.48 8.61
CA ASN A 56 -35.67 4.72 9.36
C ASN A 56 -34.21 4.90 9.84
N SER A 57 -33.52 5.90 9.30
CA SER A 57 -32.13 6.21 9.60
C SER A 57 -31.90 6.63 11.05
N ASP A 58 -32.85 7.37 11.61
CA ASP A 58 -32.67 8.07 12.88
C ASP A 58 -32.65 7.09 14.04
N VAL A 59 -33.56 6.11 14.02
CA VAL A 59 -33.63 5.07 15.06
C VAL A 59 -32.36 4.23 15.09
N VAL A 60 -31.89 3.77 13.93
CA VAL A 60 -30.69 2.92 13.84
C VAL A 60 -29.43 3.71 14.22
N THR A 61 -29.31 4.95 13.74
CA THR A 61 -28.18 5.82 14.07
C THR A 61 -28.09 6.02 15.59
N GLN A 62 -29.22 6.30 16.25
CA GLN A 62 -29.27 6.45 17.71
C GLN A 62 -28.89 5.17 18.47
N ILE A 63 -29.32 4.00 17.99
CA ILE A 63 -28.95 2.71 18.61
C ILE A 63 -27.44 2.48 18.54
N VAL A 64 -26.85 2.71 17.36
CA VAL A 64 -25.41 2.52 17.10
C VAL A 64 -24.60 3.50 17.94
N LEU A 65 -24.96 4.80 17.93
CA LEU A 65 -24.32 5.81 18.77
C LEU A 65 -24.36 5.45 20.25
N LYS A 66 -25.50 4.93 20.75
CA LYS A 66 -25.62 4.49 22.14
C LYS A 66 -24.70 3.31 22.47
N GLN A 67 -24.58 2.34 21.58
CA GLN A 67 -23.68 1.19 21.76
C GLN A 67 -22.21 1.61 21.79
N ILE A 68 -21.81 2.52 20.91
CA ILE A 68 -20.45 3.06 20.86
C ILE A 68 -20.16 3.93 22.09
N ALA A 69 -21.10 4.79 22.48
CA ALA A 69 -20.95 5.63 23.68
C ALA A 69 -20.80 4.80 24.96
N ALA A 70 -21.49 3.66 25.05
CA ALA A 70 -21.34 2.74 26.18
C ALA A 70 -19.92 2.15 26.30
N ALA A 71 -19.18 2.06 25.18
CA ALA A 71 -17.80 1.61 25.16
C ALA A 71 -16.79 2.73 25.46
N ALA A 72 -17.23 3.95 25.74
CA ALA A 72 -16.34 5.09 25.92
C ALA A 72 -15.45 4.99 27.16
N GLU A 73 -15.96 4.38 28.24
CA GLU A 73 -15.31 4.26 29.55
C GLU A 73 -14.70 2.86 29.78
N THR A 74 -14.56 2.05 28.74
CA THR A 74 -13.99 0.70 28.90
C THR A 74 -12.49 0.75 29.12
N ASP A 75 -11.98 -0.13 29.98
CA ASP A 75 -10.53 -0.35 30.16
C ASP A 75 -9.94 -1.37 29.18
N ASN A 76 -10.77 -1.94 28.30
CA ASN A 76 -10.30 -2.89 27.30
C ASN A 76 -9.42 -2.19 26.24
N ALA A 77 -8.13 -2.55 26.21
CA ALA A 77 -7.14 -1.98 25.30
C ALA A 77 -7.48 -2.19 23.81
N ASP A 78 -8.10 -3.31 23.44
CA ASP A 78 -8.51 -3.57 22.06
C ASP A 78 -9.66 -2.64 21.66
N ILE A 79 -10.62 -2.40 22.54
CA ILE A 79 -11.72 -1.48 22.26
C ILE A 79 -11.22 -0.04 22.14
N LYS A 80 -10.26 0.38 22.99
CA LYS A 80 -9.58 1.68 22.86
C LYS A 80 -8.89 1.82 21.51
N ALA A 81 -8.19 0.78 21.05
CA ALA A 81 -7.54 0.78 19.73
C ALA A 81 -8.55 0.88 18.58
N ILE A 82 -9.68 0.17 18.65
CA ILE A 82 -10.76 0.24 17.64
C ILE A 82 -11.39 1.63 17.60
N ARG A 83 -11.57 2.27 18.77
CA ARG A 83 -12.06 3.65 18.84
C ARG A 83 -11.10 4.61 18.16
N SER A 84 -9.79 4.51 18.45
CA SER A 84 -8.77 5.34 17.79
C SER A 84 -8.80 5.14 16.26
N ILE A 85 -8.83 3.89 15.78
CA ILE A 85 -8.97 3.57 14.34
C ILE A 85 -10.15 4.30 13.72
N LEU A 86 -11.35 4.15 14.30
CA LEU A 86 -12.56 4.71 13.72
C LEU A 86 -12.57 6.25 13.80
N THR A 87 -12.04 6.82 14.88
CA THR A 87 -11.86 8.27 15.03
C THR A 87 -10.96 8.86 13.96
N GLN A 88 -9.81 8.24 13.68
CA GLN A 88 -8.90 8.73 12.64
C GLN A 88 -9.53 8.62 11.25
N ILE A 89 -10.24 7.52 10.96
CA ILE A 89 -10.92 7.33 9.68
C ILE A 89 -12.05 8.34 9.49
N ILE A 90 -12.86 8.63 10.52
CA ILE A 90 -13.94 9.62 10.43
C ILE A 90 -13.38 11.03 10.14
N ARG A 91 -12.24 11.38 10.74
CA ARG A 91 -11.58 12.68 10.54
C ARG A 91 -11.03 12.86 9.12
N GLY A 92 -10.53 11.79 8.51
CA GLY A 92 -9.89 11.84 7.20
C GLY A 92 -10.11 10.58 6.37
N PRO A 93 -11.35 10.28 5.94
CA PRO A 93 -11.67 9.02 5.27
C PRO A 93 -10.85 8.80 4.00
N GLU A 94 -10.50 9.88 3.29
CA GLU A 94 -9.73 9.83 2.05
C GLU A 94 -8.29 9.34 2.25
N SER A 95 -7.70 9.58 3.43
CA SER A 95 -6.36 9.07 3.77
C SER A 95 -6.32 7.54 3.84
N PHE A 96 -7.47 6.92 4.10
CA PHE A 96 -7.65 5.47 4.22
C PHE A 96 -8.33 4.86 2.98
N GLY A 97 -8.37 5.56 1.85
CA GLY A 97 -8.92 5.03 0.60
C GLY A 97 -10.46 4.96 0.53
N LEU A 98 -11.16 5.61 1.46
CA LEU A 98 -12.60 5.84 1.37
C LEU A 98 -12.88 7.12 0.58
N SER A 99 -14.09 7.28 0.04
CA SER A 99 -14.45 8.53 -0.64
C SER A 99 -14.83 9.65 0.31
N GLY A 100 -14.77 10.89 -0.19
CA GLY A 100 -15.26 12.06 0.54
C GLY A 100 -16.75 12.00 0.91
N LYS A 101 -17.55 11.12 0.28
CA LYS A 101 -18.95 10.88 0.67
C LYS A 101 -19.06 10.31 2.09
N MET A 102 -18.06 9.55 2.54
CA MET A 102 -18.03 9.03 3.91
C MET A 102 -17.95 10.14 4.96
N ARG A 103 -17.37 11.30 4.60
CA ARG A 103 -17.33 12.45 5.51
C ARG A 103 -18.75 12.95 5.82
N SER A 104 -19.59 13.08 4.80
CA SER A 104 -21.00 13.46 4.96
C SER A 104 -21.79 12.39 5.71
N PHE A 105 -21.55 11.10 5.41
CA PHE A 105 -22.18 9.98 6.09
C PHE A 105 -21.88 9.99 7.60
N PHE A 106 -20.65 10.32 8.00
CA PHE A 106 -20.24 10.31 9.40
C PHE A 106 -20.57 11.59 10.19
N LEU A 107 -21.13 12.63 9.58
CA LEU A 107 -21.50 13.86 10.28
C LEU A 107 -22.31 13.62 11.58
N PRO A 108 -23.32 12.73 11.60
CA PRO A 108 -24.09 12.45 12.82
C PRO A 108 -23.29 11.74 13.92
N PHE A 109 -22.12 11.19 13.60
CA PHE A 109 -21.32 10.35 14.48
C PHE A 109 -20.10 11.06 15.08
N ILE A 110 -19.70 12.19 14.48
CA ILE A 110 -18.51 12.96 14.87
C ILE A 110 -18.47 13.24 16.37
N GLU A 111 -19.56 13.73 16.95
CA GLU A 111 -19.59 14.13 18.37
C GLU A 111 -19.37 12.95 19.31
N THR A 112 -19.82 11.74 18.96
CA THR A 112 -19.65 10.54 19.80
C THR A 112 -18.26 9.92 19.64
N PHE A 113 -17.68 9.96 18.44
CA PHE A 113 -16.36 9.36 18.18
C PHE A 113 -15.18 10.27 18.56
N ILE A 114 -15.30 11.57 18.33
CA ILE A 114 -14.17 12.53 18.35
C ILE A 114 -13.99 13.20 19.73
N ALA A 115 -14.82 12.90 20.73
CA ALA A 115 -14.90 13.61 22.01
C ALA A 115 -13.71 13.49 23.00
N SER A 116 -12.50 13.03 22.61
CA SER A 116 -11.30 13.20 23.45
C SER A 116 -10.52 14.45 23.03
N LYS A 117 -10.55 15.48 23.89
CA LYS A 117 -9.96 16.81 23.61
C LYS A 117 -8.42 16.87 23.67
N ASN A 118 -7.73 15.81 24.07
CA ASN A 118 -6.32 15.89 24.50
C ASN A 118 -5.38 14.76 24.02
N GLU A 119 -5.73 13.94 23.03
CA GLU A 119 -4.82 12.88 22.55
C GLU A 119 -3.95 13.38 21.38
N VAL A 120 -2.63 13.26 21.55
CA VAL A 120 -1.60 13.65 20.57
C VAL A 120 -1.71 12.74 19.34
N MET A 121 -1.77 13.35 18.15
CA MET A 121 -2.54 12.86 17.00
C MET A 121 -1.77 12.11 15.90
N ASP A 122 -0.50 12.48 15.65
CA ASP A 122 0.15 12.07 14.40
C ASP A 122 0.61 10.61 14.42
N HIS A 123 1.13 10.13 15.56
CA HIS A 123 1.56 8.73 15.72
C HIS A 123 0.41 7.71 15.66
N GLU A 124 -0.84 8.14 15.88
CA GLU A 124 -1.99 7.24 15.75
C GLU A 124 -2.33 6.95 14.29
N THR A 125 -2.14 7.92 13.38
CA THR A 125 -2.52 7.75 11.96
C THR A 125 -1.69 6.66 11.30
N ASP A 126 -0.37 6.66 11.53
CA ASP A 126 0.54 5.64 10.99
C ASP A 126 0.19 4.23 11.48
N LEU A 127 -0.19 4.11 12.75
CA LEU A 127 -0.64 2.85 13.32
C LEU A 127 -1.95 2.36 12.70
N VAL A 128 -2.89 3.26 12.41
CA VAL A 128 -4.15 2.90 11.73
C VAL A 128 -3.89 2.46 10.29
N LEU A 129 -3.00 3.15 9.57
CA LEU A 129 -2.56 2.75 8.23
C LEU A 129 -1.88 1.37 8.24
N LEU A 130 -1.09 1.08 9.27
CA LEU A 130 -0.50 -0.24 9.46
C LEU A 130 -1.57 -1.32 9.66
N TYR A 131 -2.58 -1.09 10.51
CA TYR A 131 -3.70 -2.04 10.69
C TYR A 131 -4.50 -2.23 9.42
N GLN A 132 -4.75 -1.15 8.67
CA GLN A 132 -5.41 -1.23 7.37
C GLN A 132 -4.62 -2.10 6.40
N ARG A 133 -3.31 -1.90 6.30
CA ARG A 133 -2.45 -2.68 5.41
C ARG A 133 -2.38 -4.16 5.78
N ASP A 134 -2.31 -4.46 7.08
CA ASP A 134 -2.38 -5.84 7.58
C ASP A 134 -3.73 -6.49 7.21
N TRP A 135 -4.84 -5.75 7.38
CA TRP A 135 -6.16 -6.20 6.97
C TRP A 135 -6.26 -6.42 5.45
N MET A 136 -5.78 -5.45 4.65
CA MET A 136 -5.73 -5.52 3.18
C MET A 136 -4.97 -6.76 2.70
N THR A 137 -3.81 -7.02 3.29
CA THR A 137 -2.99 -8.19 2.98
C THR A 137 -3.77 -9.49 3.22
N ARG A 138 -4.43 -9.62 4.38
CA ARG A 138 -5.24 -10.81 4.69
C ARG A 138 -6.44 -10.96 3.76
N LYS A 139 -7.16 -9.88 3.48
CA LYS A 139 -8.41 -9.94 2.69
C LYS A 139 -8.18 -10.11 1.21
N VAL A 140 -7.18 -9.44 0.64
CA VAL A 140 -6.93 -9.48 -0.81
C VAL A 140 -6.00 -10.61 -1.20
N LEU A 141 -4.92 -10.82 -0.44
CA LEU A 141 -3.92 -11.83 -0.81
C LEU A 141 -4.27 -13.22 -0.27
N SER A 142 -5.27 -13.33 0.61
CA SER A 142 -5.62 -14.57 1.33
C SER A 142 -4.40 -15.23 2.01
N ILE A 143 -3.40 -14.42 2.36
CA ILE A 143 -2.19 -14.89 3.03
C ILE A 143 -2.59 -15.24 4.45
N GLN A 144 -2.34 -16.49 4.86
CA GLN A 144 -2.34 -16.85 6.27
C GLN A 144 -1.29 -15.98 6.93
N ASP A 145 -1.71 -15.10 7.85
CA ASP A 145 -0.84 -14.12 8.49
C ASP A 145 0.11 -14.82 9.48
N LEU A 146 1.11 -15.52 8.93
CA LEU A 146 2.14 -16.20 9.70
C LEU A 146 3.04 -15.21 10.42
N GLY A 147 3.13 -13.95 9.95
CA GLY A 147 4.04 -12.96 10.53
C GLY A 147 3.61 -12.45 11.91
N ALA A 148 2.31 -12.35 12.20
CA ALA A 148 1.83 -11.89 13.50
C ALA A 148 1.97 -12.95 14.62
N ASN A 149 1.96 -14.23 14.25
CA ASN A 149 2.08 -15.36 15.17
C ASN A 149 3.31 -16.22 14.82
N ALA A 150 4.35 -15.61 14.24
CA ALA A 150 5.53 -16.34 13.83
C ALA A 150 6.21 -16.95 15.06
N GLU A 151 6.46 -18.26 15.00
CA GLU A 151 7.15 -18.98 16.09
C GLU A 151 8.63 -18.61 16.15
N ASP A 152 9.23 -18.33 14.98
CA ASP A 152 10.64 -18.01 14.84
C ASP A 152 10.92 -17.04 13.67
N ALA A 153 12.18 -16.65 13.56
CA ALA A 153 12.65 -15.75 12.51
C ALA A 153 12.71 -16.39 11.11
N GLN A 154 12.71 -17.73 11.00
CA GLN A 154 12.84 -18.45 9.73
C GLN A 154 11.64 -18.16 8.82
N ILE A 155 10.45 -18.01 9.39
CA ILE A 155 9.22 -17.63 8.66
C ILE A 155 9.43 -16.37 7.80
N PHE A 156 10.15 -15.38 8.32
CA PHE A 156 10.41 -14.12 7.60
C PHE A 156 11.49 -14.27 6.53
N VAL A 157 12.50 -15.12 6.78
CA VAL A 157 13.58 -15.45 5.84
C VAL A 157 13.03 -16.25 4.66
N ASP A 158 12.17 -17.23 4.91
CA ASP A 158 11.53 -18.01 3.85
C ASP A 158 10.61 -17.13 3.01
N ALA A 159 9.84 -16.24 3.65
CA ALA A 159 9.04 -15.24 2.96
C ALA A 159 9.89 -14.31 2.08
N LEU A 160 11.05 -13.85 2.58
CA LEU A 160 11.98 -12.99 1.85
C LEU A 160 12.45 -13.68 0.55
N ARG A 161 12.84 -14.96 0.63
CA ARG A 161 13.38 -15.74 -0.50
C ARG A 161 12.40 -15.95 -1.65
N ILE A 162 11.11 -15.99 -1.34
CA ILE A 162 10.04 -16.11 -2.34
C ILE A 162 9.42 -14.75 -2.72
N GLY A 163 9.98 -13.64 -2.24
CA GLY A 163 9.48 -12.29 -2.52
C GLY A 163 8.15 -11.95 -1.83
N ASN A 164 7.79 -12.65 -0.76
CA ASN A 164 6.62 -12.34 0.07
C ASN A 164 6.95 -11.22 1.07
N TYR A 165 7.11 -10.01 0.55
CA TYR A 165 7.49 -8.86 1.36
C TYR A 165 6.42 -8.41 2.35
N ALA A 166 5.16 -8.80 2.17
CA ALA A 166 4.11 -8.47 3.13
C ALA A 166 4.28 -9.25 4.46
N ILE A 167 4.83 -10.46 4.42
CA ILE A 167 5.26 -11.18 5.62
C ILE A 167 6.60 -10.64 6.09
N THR A 168 7.60 -10.54 5.21
CA THR A 168 8.96 -10.08 5.57
C THR A 168 8.97 -8.72 6.26
N SER A 169 8.14 -7.77 5.84
CA SER A 169 8.07 -6.42 6.43
C SER A 169 7.65 -6.40 7.91
N LYS A 170 7.05 -7.49 8.41
CA LYS A 170 6.63 -7.63 9.80
C LYS A 170 7.77 -8.08 10.73
N PHE A 171 8.93 -8.46 10.19
CA PHE A 171 10.05 -9.00 10.96
C PHE A 171 10.50 -8.07 12.09
N ALA A 172 10.75 -6.79 11.80
CA ALA A 172 11.20 -5.83 12.81
C ALA A 172 10.20 -5.71 13.97
N ARG A 173 8.90 -5.60 13.64
CA ARG A 173 7.82 -5.55 14.63
C ARG A 173 7.75 -6.83 15.47
N TRP A 174 7.94 -8.00 14.86
CA TRP A 174 7.99 -9.27 15.57
C TRP A 174 9.17 -9.33 16.56
N VAL A 175 10.36 -8.88 16.16
CA VAL A 175 11.52 -8.79 17.06
C VAL A 175 11.21 -7.85 18.23
N THR A 176 10.73 -6.64 17.96
CA THR A 176 10.37 -5.68 19.02
C THR A 176 9.33 -6.25 19.98
N GLN A 177 8.31 -6.93 19.47
CA GLN A 177 7.27 -7.56 20.29
C GLN A 177 7.83 -8.67 21.17
N LYS A 178 8.63 -9.58 20.61
CA LYS A 178 9.30 -10.65 21.36
C LYS A 178 10.12 -10.10 22.52
N TYR A 179 10.93 -9.08 22.27
CA TYR A 179 11.83 -8.51 23.29
C TYR A 179 11.18 -7.43 24.18
N SER A 180 9.94 -7.02 23.89
CA SER A 180 9.14 -6.20 24.81
C SER A 180 8.46 -7.03 25.91
N ASP A 181 8.54 -8.37 25.82
CA ASP A 181 8.00 -9.25 26.83
C ASP A 181 8.67 -9.02 28.20
N VAL A 182 7.87 -9.08 29.27
CA VAL A 182 8.32 -8.78 30.64
C VAL A 182 9.39 -9.74 31.15
N THR A 183 9.50 -10.94 30.57
CA THR A 183 10.54 -11.91 30.93
C THR A 183 11.89 -11.55 30.31
N LEU A 184 11.90 -10.93 29.13
CA LEU A 184 13.11 -10.52 28.41
C LEU A 184 13.49 -9.05 28.66
N ASN A 185 12.53 -8.24 29.10
CA ASN A 185 12.69 -6.81 29.38
C ASN A 185 11.85 -6.38 30.60
N PRO A 186 12.23 -6.81 31.82
CA PRO A 186 11.46 -6.57 33.04
C PRO A 186 11.30 -5.08 33.39
N GLU A 187 12.30 -4.27 33.02
CA GLU A 187 12.29 -2.82 33.21
C GLU A 187 11.45 -2.07 32.16
N ARG A 188 10.94 -2.78 31.14
CA ARG A 188 10.20 -2.20 30.00
C ARG A 188 10.96 -1.06 29.33
N ASN A 189 12.27 -1.24 29.17
CA ASN A 189 13.12 -0.31 28.46
C ASN A 189 12.60 -0.18 27.02
N PHE A 190 12.48 1.06 26.55
CA PHE A 190 12.12 1.32 25.15
C PHE A 190 13.20 0.74 24.24
N ILE A 191 12.80 -0.06 23.24
CA ILE A 191 13.73 -0.62 22.26
C ILE A 191 13.81 0.38 21.10
N GLY A 192 14.85 1.21 21.11
CA GLY A 192 15.12 2.18 20.06
C GLY A 192 15.71 1.56 18.80
N ALA A 193 15.97 2.42 17.81
CA ALA A 193 16.55 2.01 16.54
C ALA A 193 17.96 1.41 16.70
N GLU A 194 18.76 1.88 17.64
CA GLU A 194 20.09 1.34 17.91
C GLU A 194 20.03 0.00 18.68
N ASP A 195 19.04 -0.14 19.55
CA ASP A 195 18.89 -1.31 20.44
C ASP A 195 18.37 -2.55 19.70
N ILE A 196 17.65 -2.37 18.59
CA ILE A 196 17.06 -3.47 17.83
C ILE A 196 18.08 -4.19 16.95
N PHE A 197 19.19 -3.56 16.54
CA PHE A 197 20.16 -4.18 15.62
C PHE A 197 20.78 -5.47 16.16
N PRO A 198 21.28 -5.51 17.41
CA PRO A 198 21.87 -6.75 17.95
C PRO A 198 20.82 -7.84 18.17
N LEU A 199 19.57 -7.47 18.50
CA LEU A 199 18.45 -8.41 18.63
C LEU A 199 18.12 -9.06 17.29
N VAL A 200 18.02 -8.26 16.23
CA VAL A 200 17.82 -8.74 14.87
C VAL A 200 18.94 -9.69 14.44
N ALA A 201 20.21 -9.35 14.71
CA ALA A 201 21.34 -10.21 14.38
C ALA A 201 21.28 -11.57 15.10
N TYR A 202 20.89 -11.59 16.37
CA TYR A 202 20.69 -12.85 17.11
C TYR A 202 19.54 -13.69 16.57
N GLU A 203 18.40 -13.08 16.26
CA GLU A 203 17.26 -13.81 15.69
C GLU A 203 17.59 -14.38 14.32
N LEU A 204 18.29 -13.62 13.47
CA LEU A 204 18.75 -14.09 12.16
C LEU A 204 19.79 -15.21 12.28
N ALA A 205 20.63 -15.23 13.32
CA ALA A 205 21.57 -16.35 13.55
C ALA A 205 20.89 -17.68 13.93
N GLN A 206 19.62 -17.64 14.36
CA GLN A 206 18.82 -18.85 14.57
C GLN A 206 18.28 -19.43 13.26
N THR A 207 18.35 -18.68 12.16
CA THR A 207 17.86 -19.10 10.84
C THR A 207 18.99 -19.69 9.99
N ASP A 208 18.67 -20.01 8.75
CA ASP A 208 19.62 -20.35 7.69
C ASP A 208 19.92 -19.17 6.74
N ILE A 209 19.58 -17.93 7.12
CA ILE A 209 19.85 -16.75 6.29
C ILE A 209 21.35 -16.63 5.99
N CYS A 210 21.67 -16.29 4.75
CA CYS A 210 23.05 -16.25 4.28
C CYS A 210 23.32 -15.06 3.36
N ALA A 211 24.58 -14.86 2.98
CA ALA A 211 24.97 -13.75 2.12
C ALA A 211 24.23 -13.76 0.75
N ALA A 212 23.86 -14.92 0.21
CA ALA A 212 23.10 -15.00 -1.04
C ALA A 212 21.69 -14.40 -0.96
N ASP A 213 21.13 -14.26 0.25
CA ASP A 213 19.82 -13.66 0.49
C ASP A 213 19.85 -12.12 0.42
N ILE A 214 21.04 -11.50 0.43
CA ILE A 214 21.18 -10.03 0.42
C ILE A 214 20.55 -9.39 -0.83
N ALA A 215 20.61 -10.05 -2.00
CA ALA A 215 19.96 -9.57 -3.20
C ALA A 215 18.44 -9.39 -3.02
N ALA A 216 17.79 -10.27 -2.25
CA ALA A 216 16.36 -10.17 -1.94
C ALA A 216 16.07 -9.01 -0.99
N ILE A 217 16.96 -8.77 -0.01
CA ILE A 217 16.84 -7.64 0.94
C ILE A 217 17.03 -6.31 0.21
N MET A 218 18.03 -6.22 -0.66
CA MET A 218 18.29 -4.99 -1.43
C MET A 218 17.15 -4.67 -2.39
N TYR A 219 16.57 -5.69 -3.03
CA TYR A 219 15.38 -5.45 -3.82
C TYR A 219 14.21 -4.91 -2.97
N MET A 220 13.98 -5.46 -1.78
CA MET A 220 12.97 -4.96 -0.85
C MET A 220 13.26 -3.51 -0.44
N TYR A 221 14.52 -3.20 -0.11
CA TYR A 221 14.95 -1.86 0.29
C TYR A 221 14.71 -0.81 -0.82
N ASP A 222 15.05 -1.14 -2.07
CA ASP A 222 14.91 -0.25 -3.22
C ASP A 222 13.45 0.00 -3.64
N HIS A 223 12.55 -0.93 -3.27
CA HIS A 223 11.17 -0.92 -3.73
C HIS A 223 10.15 -0.81 -2.60
N THR A 224 10.55 -0.46 -1.39
CA THR A 224 9.62 -0.15 -0.30
C THR A 224 9.95 1.22 0.30
N THR A 225 9.01 1.79 1.06
CA THR A 225 9.17 3.09 1.72
C THR A 225 8.96 2.98 3.22
N GLU A 226 9.42 4.00 3.96
CA GLU A 226 9.11 4.19 5.39
C GLU A 226 9.46 2.94 6.23
N ASP A 227 8.55 2.47 7.08
CA ASP A 227 8.76 1.34 7.99
C ASP A 227 9.19 0.04 7.29
N ASN A 228 8.73 -0.19 6.06
CA ASN A 228 9.10 -1.40 5.32
C ASN A 228 10.57 -1.33 4.85
N GLN A 229 10.99 -0.16 4.39
CA GLN A 229 12.38 0.09 4.00
C GLN A 229 13.29 0.02 5.22
N TYR A 230 12.80 0.51 6.36
CA TYR A 230 13.48 0.37 7.64
C TYR A 230 13.64 -1.11 8.03
N THR A 231 12.61 -1.95 7.90
CA THR A 231 12.72 -3.41 8.12
C THR A 231 13.78 -4.04 7.19
N ALA A 232 13.82 -3.67 5.90
CA ALA A 232 14.85 -4.17 4.99
C ALA A 232 16.27 -3.75 5.44
N SER A 233 16.43 -2.52 5.91
CA SER A 233 17.69 -1.99 6.45
C SER A 233 18.14 -2.75 7.71
N LEU A 234 17.19 -3.06 8.59
CA LEU A 234 17.43 -3.86 9.79
C LEU A 234 17.85 -5.28 9.44
N MET A 235 17.18 -5.93 8.48
CA MET A 235 17.57 -7.26 8.03
C MET A 235 18.97 -7.25 7.42
N PHE A 236 19.29 -6.28 6.55
CA PHE A 236 20.63 -6.14 5.98
C PHE A 236 21.70 -6.00 7.07
N SER A 237 21.48 -5.06 7.99
CA SER A 237 22.41 -4.79 9.10
C SER A 237 22.54 -5.98 10.05
N GLY A 238 21.44 -6.70 10.26
CA GLY A 238 21.40 -7.94 11.02
C GLY A 238 22.23 -9.06 10.41
N VAL A 239 22.10 -9.29 9.10
CA VAL A 239 22.92 -10.27 8.38
C VAL A 239 24.39 -9.87 8.44
N GLN A 240 24.71 -8.60 8.16
CA GLN A 240 26.08 -8.09 8.26
C GLN A 240 26.68 -8.31 9.65
N THR A 241 25.95 -7.94 10.69
CA THR A 241 26.42 -8.06 12.08
C THR A 241 26.56 -9.53 12.49
N SER A 242 25.63 -10.38 12.08
CA SER A 242 25.71 -11.83 12.32
C SER A 242 26.93 -12.45 11.66
N LEU A 243 27.21 -12.11 10.40
CA LEU A 243 28.37 -12.60 9.67
C LEU A 243 29.69 -12.07 10.25
N ASN A 244 29.74 -10.81 10.68
CA ASN A 244 30.90 -10.26 11.39
C ASN A 244 31.16 -11.01 12.70
N ARG A 245 30.11 -11.33 13.46
CA ARG A 245 30.24 -12.13 14.69
C ARG A 245 30.71 -13.56 14.39
N GLN A 246 30.18 -14.19 13.35
CA GLN A 246 30.63 -15.51 12.90
C GLN A 246 32.11 -15.49 12.49
N SER A 247 32.57 -14.44 11.81
CA SER A 247 33.99 -14.23 11.47
C SER A 247 34.87 -14.12 12.72
N ALA A 248 34.45 -13.33 13.71
CA ALA A 248 35.14 -13.20 14.99
C ALA A 248 35.24 -14.55 15.74
N LEU A 249 34.15 -15.33 15.74
CA LEU A 249 34.13 -16.67 16.33
C LEU A 249 35.03 -17.64 15.57
N GLN A 250 35.03 -17.62 14.24
CA GLN A 250 35.92 -18.43 13.41
C GLN A 250 37.40 -18.10 13.69
N ARG A 251 37.73 -16.82 13.88
CA ARG A 251 39.08 -16.39 14.24
C ARG A 251 39.50 -16.90 15.63
N ALA A 252 38.59 -16.87 16.61
CA ALA A 252 38.82 -17.39 17.96
C ALA A 252 38.87 -18.92 18.01
N HIS A 253 38.15 -19.60 17.10
CA HIS A 253 37.98 -21.05 17.05
C HIS A 253 38.30 -21.59 15.66
N LYS A 254 39.57 -21.47 15.22
CA LYS A 254 40.00 -21.74 13.83
C LYS A 254 39.71 -23.16 13.33
N GLU A 255 39.68 -24.14 14.23
CA GLU A 255 39.45 -25.55 13.89
C GLU A 255 37.97 -25.92 13.81
N ASP A 256 37.07 -25.02 14.24
CA ASP A 256 35.64 -25.26 14.17
C ASP A 256 35.15 -25.14 12.73
N SER A 257 34.30 -26.07 12.33
CA SER A 257 33.54 -26.01 11.08
C SER A 257 32.48 -24.89 11.12
N PRO A 258 31.98 -24.42 9.95
CA PRO A 258 30.95 -23.39 9.90
C PRO A 258 29.70 -23.71 10.74
N SER A 259 29.29 -24.99 10.81
CA SER A 259 28.14 -25.41 11.63
C SER A 259 28.43 -25.33 13.14
N GLN A 260 29.67 -25.59 13.56
CA GLN A 260 30.10 -25.43 14.94
C GLN A 260 30.17 -23.95 15.34
N ILE A 261 30.66 -23.08 14.46
CA ILE A 261 30.64 -21.62 14.66
C ILE A 261 29.21 -21.11 14.83
N LEU A 262 28.29 -21.54 13.96
CA LEU A 262 26.88 -21.19 14.08
C LEU A 262 26.29 -21.69 15.41
N MET A 263 26.61 -22.93 15.81
CA MET A 263 26.17 -23.48 17.09
C MET A 263 26.69 -22.67 18.29
N ARG A 264 27.92 -22.15 18.23
CA ARG A 264 28.45 -21.24 19.27
C ARG A 264 27.64 -19.96 19.34
N MET A 265 27.36 -19.32 18.20
CA MET A 265 26.55 -18.10 18.18
C MET A 265 25.14 -18.34 18.74
N ARG A 266 24.52 -19.49 18.42
CA ARG A 266 23.23 -19.89 19.00
C ARG A 266 23.31 -20.16 20.51
N THR A 267 24.44 -20.70 20.97
CA THR A 267 24.71 -20.90 22.40
C THR A 267 24.86 -19.56 23.12
N GLU A 268 25.57 -18.59 22.54
CA GLU A 268 25.67 -17.22 23.07
C GLU A 268 24.31 -16.56 23.22
N HIS A 269 23.45 -16.69 22.19
CA HIS A 269 22.07 -16.21 22.25
C HIS A 269 21.27 -16.87 23.38
N ASN A 270 21.36 -18.19 23.53
CA ASN A 270 20.70 -18.91 24.62
C ASN A 270 21.19 -18.50 26.02
N VAL A 271 22.47 -18.15 26.15
CA VAL A 271 23.02 -17.59 27.40
C VAL A 271 22.49 -16.18 27.64
N PHE A 272 22.43 -15.36 26.60
CA PHE A 272 21.84 -14.02 26.64
C PHE A 272 20.38 -14.05 27.12
N LEU A 273 19.55 -14.95 26.57
CA LEU A 273 18.13 -15.08 26.94
C LEU A 273 17.92 -15.46 28.42
N LYS A 274 18.94 -16.00 29.10
CA LYS A 274 18.90 -16.40 30.52
C LYS A 274 19.41 -15.33 31.48
N LYS A 275 19.86 -14.17 30.98
CA LYS A 275 20.26 -13.06 31.84
C LYS A 275 19.04 -12.49 32.58
N GLU A 276 19.27 -11.82 33.72
CA GLU A 276 18.18 -11.21 34.52
C GLU A 276 17.42 -10.12 33.73
N ASN A 277 18.14 -9.36 32.90
CA ASN A 277 17.56 -8.40 31.97
C ASN A 277 18.32 -8.50 30.63
N PRO A 278 17.93 -9.43 29.75
CA PRO A 278 18.59 -9.66 28.46
C PRO A 278 18.74 -8.37 27.66
N VAL A 279 17.64 -7.64 27.41
CA VAL A 279 17.65 -6.42 26.58
C VAL A 279 18.64 -5.39 27.11
N ARG A 280 18.60 -5.06 28.41
CA ARG A 280 19.55 -4.09 29.00
C ARG A 280 21.00 -4.53 28.86
N SER A 281 21.27 -5.82 29.04
CA SER A 281 22.62 -6.37 28.89
C SER A 281 23.12 -6.23 27.46
N LEU A 282 22.28 -6.51 26.47
CA LEU A 282 22.66 -6.40 25.06
C LEU A 282 22.87 -4.95 24.61
N ILE A 283 22.04 -4.01 25.08
CA ILE A 283 22.24 -2.57 24.84
C ILE A 283 23.61 -2.12 25.35
N LYS A 284 24.04 -2.64 26.51
CA LYS A 284 25.32 -2.29 27.12
C LYS A 284 26.52 -2.96 26.46
N GLU A 285 26.39 -4.23 26.09
CA GLU A 285 27.50 -5.08 25.65
C GLU A 285 27.66 -5.12 24.13
N GLY A 286 26.56 -4.96 23.37
CA GLY A 286 26.52 -5.16 21.93
C GLY A 286 26.93 -6.58 21.50
N LEU A 287 27.18 -6.74 20.21
CA LEU A 287 27.82 -7.94 19.66
C LEU A 287 29.32 -7.67 19.48
N SER A 288 30.15 -8.51 20.07
CA SER A 288 31.61 -8.33 20.04
C SER A 288 32.21 -8.81 18.71
N TYR A 289 32.88 -7.93 17.99
CA TYR A 289 33.74 -8.24 16.85
C TYR A 289 34.71 -7.07 16.62
N ASP A 290 35.82 -7.31 15.93
CA ASP A 290 36.76 -6.27 15.50
C ASP A 290 36.38 -5.77 14.09
N PRO A 291 35.94 -4.51 13.91
CA PRO A 291 35.52 -4.00 12.61
C PRO A 291 36.61 -3.99 11.54
N GLU A 292 37.90 -3.95 11.92
CA GLU A 292 39.01 -3.92 10.97
C GLU A 292 39.35 -5.32 10.44
N ILE A 293 39.09 -6.36 11.24
CA ILE A 293 39.53 -7.73 10.96
C ILE A 293 38.36 -8.66 10.63
N ASP A 294 37.26 -8.53 11.35
CA ASP A 294 36.14 -9.47 11.30
C ASP A 294 35.03 -9.03 10.34
N SER A 295 35.14 -7.85 9.72
CA SER A 295 34.14 -7.31 8.80
C SER A 295 34.07 -8.11 7.50
N VAL A 296 32.88 -8.64 7.20
CA VAL A 296 32.61 -9.43 5.99
C VAL A 296 32.15 -8.51 4.85
N ASP A 297 32.80 -8.56 3.69
CA ASP A 297 32.39 -7.78 2.51
C ASP A 297 31.21 -8.44 1.80
N LEU A 298 30.04 -7.79 1.84
CA LEU A 298 28.82 -8.27 1.19
C LEU A 298 28.61 -7.73 -0.24
N ARG A 299 29.46 -6.82 -0.75
CA ARG A 299 29.26 -6.16 -2.05
C ARG A 299 29.09 -7.11 -3.23
N GLU A 300 29.71 -8.28 -3.15
CA GLU A 300 29.62 -9.32 -4.17
C GLU A 300 28.27 -10.04 -4.24
N TYR A 301 27.40 -9.85 -3.23
CA TYR A 301 26.12 -10.56 -3.09
C TYR A 301 24.88 -9.72 -3.43
N TYR A 302 25.08 -8.44 -3.76
CA TYR A 302 24.01 -7.55 -4.23
C TYR A 302 24.39 -6.79 -5.49
N LYS A 303 25.14 -7.43 -6.37
CA LYS A 303 25.36 -6.89 -7.71
C LYS A 303 24.04 -6.80 -8.46
N GLN A 304 23.90 -5.79 -9.33
CA GLN A 304 22.66 -5.53 -10.06
C GLN A 304 22.12 -6.75 -10.81
N ASN A 305 23.00 -7.61 -11.34
CA ASN A 305 22.61 -8.84 -12.02
C ASN A 305 21.98 -9.87 -11.07
N GLN A 306 22.45 -9.99 -9.82
CA GLN A 306 21.87 -10.87 -8.81
C GLN A 306 20.50 -10.37 -8.36
N ILE A 307 20.41 -9.07 -8.08
CA ILE A 307 19.14 -8.39 -7.73
C ILE A 307 18.11 -8.59 -8.84
N THR A 308 18.52 -8.36 -10.09
CA THR A 308 17.65 -8.51 -11.27
C THR A 308 17.26 -9.99 -11.50
N ALA A 309 18.18 -10.94 -11.29
CA ALA A 309 17.88 -12.36 -11.43
C ALA A 309 16.88 -12.85 -10.37
N PHE A 310 17.03 -12.40 -9.12
CA PHE A 310 16.08 -12.65 -8.04
C PHE A 310 14.70 -12.06 -8.39
N ALA A 311 14.66 -10.78 -8.77
CA ALA A 311 13.45 -10.08 -9.14
C ALA A 311 12.69 -10.77 -10.27
N LYS A 312 13.41 -11.18 -11.33
CA LYS A 312 12.82 -11.88 -12.47
C LYS A 312 12.20 -13.22 -12.08
N ARG A 313 12.89 -14.01 -11.23
CA ARG A 313 12.39 -15.31 -10.75
C ARG A 313 11.13 -15.17 -9.91
N ASN A 314 11.06 -14.13 -9.09
CA ASN A 314 10.01 -13.93 -8.10
C ASN A 314 8.99 -12.83 -8.49
N ARG A 315 8.99 -12.36 -9.75
CA ARG A 315 8.26 -11.15 -10.19
C ARG A 315 6.78 -11.15 -9.82
N ASP A 316 6.11 -12.30 -9.91
CA ASP A 316 4.68 -12.39 -9.59
C ASP A 316 4.42 -12.16 -8.10
N SER A 317 5.16 -12.87 -7.24
CA SER A 317 5.06 -12.74 -5.79
C SER A 317 5.48 -11.34 -5.33
N ILE A 318 6.63 -10.85 -5.81
CA ILE A 318 7.15 -9.52 -5.48
C ILE A 318 6.14 -8.44 -5.84
N THR A 319 5.66 -8.39 -7.09
CA THR A 319 4.73 -7.32 -7.50
C THR A 319 3.41 -7.41 -6.74
N THR A 320 2.92 -8.61 -6.45
CA THR A 320 1.70 -8.80 -5.64
C THR A 320 1.84 -8.13 -4.27
N ASN A 321 2.93 -8.40 -3.58
CA ASN A 321 3.16 -7.90 -2.23
C ASN A 321 3.48 -6.39 -2.23
N LEU A 322 4.29 -5.92 -3.18
CA LEU A 322 4.63 -4.50 -3.28
C LEU A 322 3.45 -3.61 -3.65
N ILE A 323 2.51 -4.10 -4.46
CA ILE A 323 1.23 -3.38 -4.69
C ILE A 323 0.56 -3.10 -3.34
N VAL A 324 0.42 -4.10 -2.47
CA VAL A 324 -0.25 -3.91 -1.17
C VAL A 324 0.57 -3.02 -0.22
N LEU A 325 1.90 -3.11 -0.28
CA LEU A 325 2.77 -2.37 0.62
C LEU A 325 2.92 -0.88 0.28
N ASN A 326 2.87 -0.52 -1.02
CA ASN A 326 3.22 0.83 -1.48
C ASN A 326 2.03 1.61 -2.07
N ILE A 327 0.88 0.97 -2.22
CA ILE A 327 -0.31 1.66 -2.71
C ILE A 327 -0.82 2.66 -1.66
N LYS A 328 -1.14 3.88 -2.10
CA LYS A 328 -1.69 4.92 -1.24
C LYS A 328 -3.16 5.12 -1.56
N ARG A 329 -3.99 5.23 -0.50
CA ARG A 329 -5.42 5.60 -0.57
C ARG A 329 -6.24 4.71 -1.52
N ALA A 330 -6.01 3.40 -1.47
CA ALA A 330 -6.71 2.46 -2.34
C ALA A 330 -7.74 1.61 -1.57
N SER A 331 -8.87 1.32 -2.22
CA SER A 331 -9.85 0.34 -1.75
C SER A 331 -9.43 -1.09 -2.12
N PRO A 332 -10.05 -2.12 -1.52
CA PRO A 332 -9.80 -3.51 -1.91
C PRO A 332 -10.07 -3.82 -3.39
N GLU A 333 -11.09 -3.22 -3.99
CA GLU A 333 -11.47 -3.41 -5.39
C GLU A 333 -10.41 -2.80 -6.32
N GLU A 334 -9.90 -1.65 -5.93
CA GLU A 334 -8.79 -0.97 -6.60
C GLU A 334 -7.52 -1.81 -6.56
N VAL A 335 -7.16 -2.38 -5.39
CA VAL A 335 -6.02 -3.32 -5.28
C VAL A 335 -6.24 -4.56 -6.16
N ASN A 336 -7.43 -5.16 -6.15
CA ASN A 336 -7.77 -6.29 -7.02
C ASN A 336 -7.61 -5.95 -8.51
N THR A 337 -7.96 -4.72 -8.89
CA THR A 337 -7.78 -4.23 -10.27
C THR A 337 -6.29 -4.16 -10.63
N LEU A 338 -5.44 -3.65 -9.72
CA LEU A 338 -3.98 -3.63 -9.93
C LEU A 338 -3.39 -5.04 -10.03
N LEU A 339 -3.89 -6.00 -9.24
CA LEU A 339 -3.48 -7.40 -9.33
C LEU A 339 -3.89 -8.04 -10.66
N ALA A 340 -5.04 -7.66 -11.21
CA ALA A 340 -5.44 -8.07 -12.56
C ALA A 340 -4.51 -7.48 -13.64
N ILE A 341 -4.18 -6.18 -13.54
CA ILE A 341 -3.20 -5.51 -14.42
C ILE A 341 -1.84 -6.22 -14.37
N LYS A 342 -1.31 -6.47 -13.16
CA LYS A 342 -0.09 -7.25 -12.94
C LYS A 342 -0.13 -8.57 -13.70
N LYS A 343 -1.19 -9.37 -13.52
CA LYS A 343 -1.33 -10.69 -14.15
C LYS A 343 -1.22 -10.60 -15.67
N HIS A 344 -1.89 -9.63 -16.28
CA HIS A 344 -1.84 -9.45 -17.74
C HIS A 344 -0.48 -8.94 -18.24
N ILE A 345 0.20 -8.07 -17.49
CA ILE A 345 1.58 -7.65 -17.82
C ILE A 345 2.53 -8.85 -17.79
N ILE A 346 2.47 -9.67 -16.73
CA ILE A 346 3.33 -10.87 -16.60
C ILE A 346 3.04 -11.87 -17.73
N GLN A 347 1.78 -12.07 -18.10
CA GLN A 347 1.41 -12.90 -19.25
C GLN A 347 1.99 -12.37 -20.56
N TYR A 348 1.91 -11.05 -20.78
CA TYR A 348 2.53 -10.39 -21.94
C TYR A 348 4.06 -10.58 -21.96
N MET A 349 4.73 -10.41 -20.82
CA MET A 349 6.18 -10.59 -20.71
C MET A 349 6.56 -12.04 -20.99
N ASN A 350 5.93 -13.01 -20.34
CA ASN A 350 6.14 -14.45 -20.57
C ASN A 350 6.00 -14.79 -22.06
N TYR A 351 4.95 -14.29 -22.71
CA TYR A 351 4.73 -14.52 -24.14
C TYR A 351 5.87 -13.93 -24.99
N THR A 352 6.25 -12.68 -24.73
CA THR A 352 7.28 -11.97 -25.50
C THR A 352 8.67 -12.58 -25.30
N GLU A 353 8.99 -13.03 -24.08
CA GLU A 353 10.24 -13.72 -23.75
C GLU A 353 10.30 -15.12 -24.38
N ALA A 354 9.17 -15.83 -24.47
CA ALA A 354 9.10 -17.17 -25.08
C ALA A 354 9.09 -17.15 -26.62
N ASN A 355 8.83 -15.99 -27.23
CA ASN A 355 8.75 -15.85 -28.69
C ASN A 355 9.68 -14.72 -29.18
N PRO A 356 11.00 -14.81 -28.93
CA PRO A 356 11.93 -13.81 -29.42
C PRO A 356 12.03 -13.92 -30.96
N PRO A 357 12.16 -12.78 -31.68
CA PRO A 357 12.46 -12.84 -33.10
C PRO A 357 13.88 -13.41 -33.30
N GLU A 358 14.11 -14.10 -34.42
CA GLU A 358 15.41 -14.73 -34.75
C GLU A 358 16.61 -13.77 -34.60
N LYS A 359 16.38 -12.49 -34.89
CA LYS A 359 17.32 -11.39 -34.61
C LYS A 359 16.61 -10.35 -33.74
N PRO A 360 16.86 -10.32 -32.42
CA PRO A 360 16.30 -9.31 -31.52
C PRO A 360 16.58 -7.90 -32.01
N GLN A 361 15.55 -7.23 -32.52
CA GLN A 361 15.61 -5.83 -32.91
C GLN A 361 15.42 -4.92 -31.70
N GLN A 362 15.86 -3.67 -31.82
CA GLN A 362 15.67 -2.67 -30.76
C GLN A 362 14.19 -2.49 -30.39
N THR A 363 13.27 -2.66 -31.35
CA THR A 363 11.82 -2.63 -31.13
C THR A 363 11.38 -3.70 -30.14
N TYR A 364 11.86 -4.94 -30.29
CA TYR A 364 11.58 -6.04 -29.35
C TYR A 364 12.10 -5.72 -27.95
N ILE A 365 13.35 -5.26 -27.85
CA ILE A 365 13.98 -4.90 -26.56
C ILE A 365 13.19 -3.77 -25.88
N ASN A 366 12.79 -2.75 -26.63
CA ASN A 366 12.00 -1.63 -26.11
C ASN A 366 10.63 -2.09 -25.57
N ARG A 367 9.98 -3.05 -26.25
CA ARG A 367 8.69 -3.59 -25.81
C ARG A 367 8.79 -4.40 -24.51
N LEU A 368 9.85 -5.18 -24.34
CA LEU A 368 10.12 -5.86 -23.07
C LEU A 368 10.44 -4.87 -21.94
N LYS A 369 11.34 -3.92 -22.19
CA LYS A 369 11.68 -2.87 -21.21
C LYS A 369 10.46 -2.05 -20.79
N ALA A 370 9.55 -1.76 -21.70
CA ALA A 370 8.33 -1.04 -21.38
C ALA A 370 7.40 -1.86 -20.46
N ALA A 371 7.28 -3.16 -20.68
CA ALA A 371 6.52 -4.03 -19.78
C ALA A 371 7.20 -4.24 -18.43
N GLU A 372 8.54 -4.31 -18.38
CA GLU A 372 9.31 -4.25 -17.13
C GLU A 372 9.02 -2.94 -16.39
N GLY A 373 9.03 -1.80 -17.10
CA GLY A 373 8.67 -0.50 -16.53
C GLY A 373 7.24 -0.45 -16.00
N MET A 374 6.28 -1.15 -16.63
CA MET A 374 4.92 -1.27 -16.09
C MET A 374 4.91 -2.02 -14.74
N LEU A 375 5.67 -3.12 -14.61
CA LEU A 375 5.79 -3.81 -13.33
C LEU A 375 6.48 -2.93 -12.28
N GLU A 376 7.54 -2.21 -12.66
CA GLU A 376 8.24 -1.30 -11.76
C GLU A 376 7.30 -0.20 -11.22
N ILE A 377 6.42 0.34 -12.06
CA ILE A 377 5.38 1.30 -11.64
C ILE A 377 4.43 0.68 -10.61
N LEU A 378 3.94 -0.54 -10.87
CA LEU A 378 3.08 -1.25 -9.91
C LEU A 378 3.79 -1.54 -8.60
N GLN A 379 5.09 -1.85 -8.65
CA GLN A 379 5.90 -2.15 -7.49
C GLN A 379 6.21 -0.90 -6.67
N LYS A 380 6.56 0.23 -7.30
CA LYS A 380 6.83 1.49 -6.59
C LYS A 380 5.57 2.09 -5.93
N GLY A 381 4.39 1.76 -6.44
CA GLY A 381 3.12 2.20 -5.87
C GLY A 381 2.85 3.69 -6.09
N GLY A 382 2.21 4.34 -5.10
CA GLY A 382 1.70 5.70 -5.22
C GLY A 382 0.18 5.76 -5.25
N THR A 383 -0.41 6.84 -5.75
CA THR A 383 -1.86 6.91 -5.98
C THR A 383 -2.21 6.29 -7.33
N ILE A 384 -3.38 5.65 -7.41
CA ILE A 384 -3.82 5.00 -8.65
C ILE A 384 -3.99 6.02 -9.78
N LYS A 385 -4.58 7.17 -9.46
CA LYS A 385 -4.98 8.17 -10.44
C LYS A 385 -3.81 8.99 -10.96
N ASP A 386 -2.87 9.35 -10.09
CA ASP A 386 -1.83 10.34 -10.41
C ASP A 386 -0.51 9.66 -10.80
N ASP A 387 -0.19 8.53 -10.18
CA ASP A 387 1.10 7.85 -10.39
C ASP A 387 0.94 6.62 -11.29
N ILE A 388 0.11 5.67 -10.88
CA ILE A 388 0.11 4.32 -11.47
C ILE A 388 -0.52 4.31 -12.86
N ILE A 389 -1.79 4.73 -13.00
CA ILE A 389 -2.49 4.66 -14.29
C ILE A 389 -1.78 5.52 -15.37
N PRO A 390 -1.37 6.76 -15.09
CA PRO A 390 -0.60 7.56 -16.05
C PRO A 390 0.72 6.90 -16.45
N GLY A 391 1.47 6.36 -15.48
CA GLY A 391 2.71 5.65 -15.75
C GLY A 391 2.49 4.42 -16.65
N ILE A 392 1.48 3.61 -16.34
CA ILE A 392 1.12 2.43 -17.15
C ILE A 392 0.73 2.84 -18.57
N LYS A 393 -0.04 3.92 -18.75
CA LYS A 393 -0.40 4.46 -20.08
C LYS A 393 0.83 4.93 -20.86
N ALA A 394 1.81 5.55 -20.20
CA ALA A 394 3.05 5.98 -20.83
C ALA A 394 3.85 4.77 -21.36
N GLN A 395 3.99 3.72 -20.55
CA GLN A 395 4.67 2.49 -20.99
C GLN A 395 3.90 1.76 -22.10
N ALA A 396 2.56 1.75 -22.04
CA ALA A 396 1.73 1.15 -23.09
C ALA A 396 1.92 1.85 -24.43
N SER A 397 2.10 3.18 -24.42
CA SER A 397 2.38 3.97 -25.61
C SER A 397 3.74 3.62 -26.22
N ILE A 398 4.74 3.31 -25.40
CA ILE A 398 6.03 2.82 -25.89
C ILE A 398 5.85 1.47 -26.60
N ILE A 399 5.08 0.54 -26.04
CA ILE A 399 4.81 -0.75 -26.70
C ILE A 399 4.11 -0.54 -28.04
N ALA A 400 3.07 0.31 -28.07
CA ALA A 400 2.30 0.63 -29.28
C ALA A 400 3.18 1.19 -30.42
N ASN A 401 4.13 2.05 -30.08
CA ASN A 401 5.03 2.69 -31.04
C ASN A 401 6.17 1.79 -31.54
N ASN A 402 6.38 0.62 -30.91
CA ASN A 402 7.48 -0.29 -31.24
C ASN A 402 7.03 -1.52 -32.03
N LYS A 403 6.06 -1.36 -32.94
CA LYS A 403 5.58 -2.39 -33.88
C LYS A 403 5.15 -3.70 -33.17
N PRO A 404 4.14 -3.64 -32.29
CA PRO A 404 3.63 -4.83 -31.58
C PRO A 404 2.98 -5.81 -32.55
N GLY A 405 3.07 -7.11 -32.24
CA GLY A 405 2.28 -8.14 -32.95
C GLY A 405 0.79 -8.11 -32.60
N LEU A 406 -0.03 -8.92 -33.30
CA LEU A 406 -1.49 -8.96 -33.09
C LEU A 406 -1.90 -9.30 -31.64
N ARG A 407 -1.22 -10.25 -30.99
CA ARG A 407 -1.49 -10.59 -29.58
C ARG A 407 -1.15 -9.44 -28.63
N GLU A 408 -0.06 -8.73 -28.91
CA GLU A 408 0.38 -7.56 -28.15
C GLU A 408 -0.62 -6.39 -28.32
N LEU A 409 -1.20 -6.21 -29.51
CA LEU A 409 -2.29 -5.28 -29.74
C LEU A 409 -3.55 -5.63 -28.94
N GLY A 410 -3.87 -6.92 -28.81
CA GLY A 410 -4.96 -7.39 -27.93
C GLY A 410 -4.72 -7.02 -26.47
N PHE A 411 -3.50 -7.18 -25.96
CA PHE A 411 -3.11 -6.73 -24.63
C PHE A 411 -3.29 -5.21 -24.46
N LEU A 412 -2.82 -4.42 -25.43
CA LEU A 412 -2.96 -2.96 -25.40
C LEU A 412 -4.44 -2.51 -25.43
N GLY A 413 -5.28 -3.16 -26.24
CA GLY A 413 -6.71 -2.88 -26.30
C GLY A 413 -7.42 -3.18 -24.97
N TRP A 414 -7.09 -4.30 -24.33
CA TRP A 414 -7.59 -4.66 -23.00
C TRP A 414 -7.12 -3.66 -21.93
N LEU A 415 -5.84 -3.28 -21.95
CA LEU A 415 -5.29 -2.33 -20.98
C LEU A 415 -5.93 -0.94 -21.13
N HIS A 416 -6.18 -0.51 -22.37
CA HIS A 416 -6.85 0.75 -22.66
C HIS A 416 -8.29 0.76 -22.13
N SER A 417 -9.06 -0.30 -22.35
CA SER A 417 -10.44 -0.37 -21.85
C SER A 417 -10.47 -0.29 -20.32
N LEU A 418 -9.60 -1.03 -19.61
CA LEU A 418 -9.56 -1.03 -18.15
C LEU A 418 -9.12 0.32 -17.57
N THR A 419 -8.07 0.92 -18.13
CA THR A 419 -7.53 2.20 -17.64
C THR A 419 -8.44 3.39 -17.93
N ASP A 420 -9.36 3.26 -18.89
CA ASP A 420 -10.37 4.28 -19.18
C ASP A 420 -11.57 4.27 -18.22
N HIS A 421 -11.83 3.17 -17.52
CA HIS A 421 -12.79 3.15 -16.39
C HIS A 421 -12.32 3.98 -15.20
N HIS A 422 -11.04 4.37 -15.17
CA HIS A 422 -10.44 5.23 -14.14
C HIS A 422 -10.37 6.70 -14.57
N LYS A 423 -10.95 7.07 -15.73
CA LYS A 423 -11.17 8.48 -16.06
C LYS A 423 -12.03 9.09 -14.94
N PRO A 424 -11.68 10.29 -14.42
CA PRO A 424 -12.62 11.01 -13.58
C PRO A 424 -13.92 11.11 -14.37
N GLN A 425 -15.02 10.59 -13.81
CA GLN A 425 -16.34 10.93 -14.30
C GLN A 425 -16.40 12.45 -14.25
N THR A 426 -16.31 13.09 -15.42
CA THR A 426 -16.80 14.45 -15.59
C THR A 426 -18.20 14.41 -15.02
N CYS A 427 -18.37 15.05 -13.86
CA CYS A 427 -19.65 15.10 -13.18
C CYS A 427 -20.68 15.52 -14.21
N ILE A 428 -21.74 14.72 -14.35
CA ILE A 428 -22.83 14.91 -15.30
C ILE A 428 -23.67 16.15 -14.93
N GLU A 429 -23.12 17.11 -14.17
CA GLU A 429 -23.73 18.42 -13.98
C GLU A 429 -23.86 19.16 -15.32
N THR A 430 -22.95 18.95 -16.27
CA THR A 430 -23.07 19.58 -17.59
C THR A 430 -24.27 19.11 -18.41
N SER A 431 -24.80 17.88 -18.22
CA SER A 431 -25.97 17.43 -19.01
C SER A 431 -27.28 18.03 -18.52
N GLU A 432 -27.47 18.19 -17.21
CA GLU A 432 -28.66 18.87 -16.68
C GLU A 432 -28.56 20.38 -16.90
N THR A 433 -27.38 20.98 -16.73
CA THR A 433 -27.18 22.40 -17.05
C THR A 433 -27.29 22.67 -18.56
N LEU A 434 -26.80 21.80 -19.45
CA LEU A 434 -27.02 21.93 -20.91
C LEU A 434 -28.49 21.71 -21.30
N LYS A 435 -29.22 20.80 -20.65
CA LYS A 435 -30.67 20.65 -20.86
C LYS A 435 -31.44 21.86 -20.35
N ALA A 436 -31.06 22.44 -19.21
CA ALA A 436 -31.64 23.66 -18.68
C ALA A 436 -31.36 24.87 -19.59
N ILE A 437 -30.12 25.02 -20.08
CA ILE A 437 -29.74 26.08 -21.03
C ILE A 437 -30.49 25.89 -22.35
N ASN A 438 -30.58 24.67 -22.89
CA ASN A 438 -31.32 24.41 -24.12
C ASN A 438 -32.84 24.64 -23.96
N SER A 439 -33.42 24.36 -22.78
CA SER A 439 -34.82 24.72 -22.46
C SER A 439 -35.03 26.23 -22.38
N ILE A 440 -34.08 26.98 -21.79
CA ILE A 440 -34.14 28.46 -21.70
C ILE A 440 -34.01 29.10 -23.09
N VAL A 441 -33.12 28.56 -23.93
CA VAL A 441 -32.94 29.02 -25.32
C VAL A 441 -34.18 28.67 -26.16
N ALA A 442 -34.80 27.51 -25.94
CA ALA A 442 -36.04 27.13 -26.62
C ALA A 442 -37.26 27.95 -26.17
N SER A 443 -37.34 28.36 -24.90
CA SER A 443 -38.43 29.22 -24.39
C SER A 443 -38.33 30.67 -24.86
N ASN A 444 -37.12 31.16 -25.16
CA ASN A 444 -36.91 32.53 -25.64
C ASN A 444 -37.10 32.71 -27.16
N VAL A 445 -37.40 31.64 -27.91
CA VAL A 445 -37.74 31.72 -29.35
C VAL A 445 -39.24 32.02 -29.56
N GLY A 446 -40.04 32.02 -28.49
CA GLY A 446 -41.50 32.25 -28.54
C GLY A 446 -41.97 33.69 -28.41
N GLU A 447 -41.14 34.64 -27.99
CA GLU A 447 -41.54 36.04 -27.79
C GLU A 447 -40.64 37.01 -28.57
N LEU A 448 -40.89 37.10 -29.88
CA LEU A 448 -40.54 38.28 -30.65
C LEU A 448 -41.85 38.95 -31.11
N PRO A 449 -42.17 40.17 -30.64
CA PRO A 449 -43.34 40.91 -31.10
C PRO A 449 -43.11 41.42 -32.53
N LYS A 450 -44.12 41.24 -33.38
CA LYS A 450 -44.15 41.82 -34.73
C LYS A 450 -44.64 43.27 -34.71
N GLU A 451 -43.84 44.09 -35.40
CA GLU A 451 -44.16 45.27 -36.23
C GLU A 451 -44.09 46.72 -35.70
N ASN A 452 -43.09 47.41 -36.29
CA ASN A 452 -43.12 48.69 -37.02
C ASN A 452 -43.15 50.04 -36.27
N LEU A 453 -42.07 50.83 -36.44
CA LEU A 453 -42.07 52.16 -37.12
C LEU A 453 -40.65 52.81 -37.23
N ILE A 454 -40.02 52.64 -38.40
CA ILE A 454 -39.51 53.66 -39.35
C ILE A 454 -38.76 54.95 -38.85
N LYS A 455 -37.62 55.23 -39.53
CA LYS A 455 -36.84 56.50 -39.76
C LYS A 455 -35.94 56.96 -38.60
N GLN A 456 -34.66 57.34 -38.76
CA GLN A 456 -33.91 58.02 -39.84
C GLN A 456 -32.46 57.48 -39.87
N MET A 457 -31.90 57.06 -41.02
CA MET A 457 -31.11 57.83 -42.00
C MET A 457 -29.73 58.34 -41.55
N ASN A 458 -28.70 57.87 -42.29
CA ASN A 458 -27.42 58.52 -42.64
C ASN A 458 -26.27 58.45 -41.60
N HIS A 459 -25.00 58.19 -41.92
CA HIS A 459 -24.24 58.16 -43.17
C HIS A 459 -22.91 57.37 -42.97
N ASN A 460 -22.63 56.41 -43.86
CA ASN A 460 -21.39 56.21 -44.65
C ASN A 460 -19.99 55.94 -44.00
N PRO A 461 -19.05 55.34 -44.78
CA PRO A 461 -18.33 54.11 -44.44
C PRO A 461 -16.80 54.31 -44.22
N PRO A 462 -15.97 53.25 -44.02
CA PRO A 462 -14.59 53.38 -43.56
C PRO A 462 -13.54 53.36 -44.70
N PRO A 463 -12.32 53.85 -44.47
CA PRO A 463 -11.11 53.44 -45.19
C PRO A 463 -10.18 52.66 -44.22
N SER A 464 -9.82 51.40 -44.47
CA SER A 464 -8.73 50.91 -45.33
C SER A 464 -7.31 51.33 -44.88
N ASP A 465 -6.49 50.32 -44.57
CA ASP A 465 -5.05 50.12 -44.93
C ASP A 465 -4.39 49.24 -43.85
N LYS A 466 -4.15 47.93 -44.04
CA LYS A 466 -3.10 47.25 -44.83
C LYS A 466 -1.70 47.88 -44.73
N LEU A 467 -0.77 47.12 -44.12
CA LEU A 467 0.59 46.77 -44.60
C LEU A 467 1.28 45.96 -43.47
N SER A 468 1.40 44.63 -43.62
CA SER A 468 2.59 43.90 -44.15
C SER A 468 3.74 43.81 -43.13
N ASN A 469 4.17 42.64 -42.63
CA ASN A 469 5.01 41.59 -43.23
C ASN A 469 6.26 41.48 -42.32
N THR A 470 6.52 40.40 -41.59
CA THR A 470 7.26 39.15 -41.95
C THR A 470 8.61 39.04 -41.22
N HIS A 471 8.95 37.78 -40.88
CA HIS A 471 10.27 37.17 -40.61
C HIS A 471 10.84 37.28 -39.19
N THR A 472 11.65 36.36 -38.64
CA THR A 472 11.95 34.92 -38.81
C THR A 472 12.83 34.55 -37.59
N ILE A 473 12.62 33.34 -37.07
CA ILE A 473 13.45 32.43 -36.25
C ILE A 473 14.93 32.82 -36.01
N GLN A 474 15.43 32.62 -34.78
CA GLN A 474 16.77 32.04 -34.55
C GLN A 474 16.86 31.25 -33.22
N TYR A 475 17.43 30.05 -33.34
CA TYR A 475 17.83 29.12 -32.29
C TYR A 475 19.06 29.61 -31.52
N ARG A 476 19.15 29.22 -30.24
CA ARG A 476 20.39 28.72 -29.60
C ARG A 476 20.06 27.61 -28.64
#